data_AF-A0A4R1AV76-F1
#
_entry.id   AF-A0A4R1AV76-F1
#
_cell.length_a   1.000
_cell.length_b   1.000
_cell.length_c   1.000
_cell.angle_alpha   90.00
_cell.angle_beta   90.00
_cell.angle_gamma   90.00
#
_symmetry.space_group_name_H-M   'P 1'
#
loop_
_entity.id
_entity.type
_entity.pdbx_description
1 polymer ?
#
loop_
_entity_poly.entity_id
_entity_poly.type
_entity_poly.pdbx_seq_one_letter_code
_entity_poly.pdbx_strand_id
1 'polypeptide(L)'
;MQMGEFKLQKEESLRITAPNVYKRMIETFEKYNIHPYDAHGTVIKTQEGLEITLRLTNHFTEIAHAKISLDQAQHPDEEISFFFEQAAEKCKNQLITDYFKMIKL
;
A
#
# COMPACT_ATOMS: atom_id res chain seq x y z
N MET A 1 -5.32 -23.33 26.67
CA MET A 1 -4.78 -22.15 25.95
C MET A 1 -5.46 -22.12 24.61
N GLN A 2 -6.28 -21.09 24.37
CA GLN A 2 -7.21 -20.99 23.26
C GLN A 2 -6.40 -20.73 21.99
N MET A 3 -6.34 -21.72 21.09
CA MET A 3 -5.85 -21.53 19.72
C MET A 3 -6.81 -20.55 19.05
N GLY A 4 -6.39 -19.29 18.97
CA GLY A 4 -7.10 -18.26 18.21
C GLY A 4 -7.23 -18.74 16.77
N GLU A 5 -8.47 -18.77 16.28
CA GLU A 5 -8.77 -19.02 14.89
C GLU A 5 -8.01 -17.98 14.06
N PHE A 6 -6.88 -18.37 13.46
CA PHE A 6 -6.29 -17.62 12.36
C PHE A 6 -7.25 -17.76 11.19
N LYS A 7 -8.35 -16.97 11.20
CA LYS A 7 -9.05 -16.66 9.96
C LYS A 7 -7.99 -16.01 9.09
N LEU A 8 -7.50 -16.77 8.12
CA LEU A 8 -6.74 -16.26 6.98
C LEU A 8 -7.63 -15.19 6.34
N GLN A 9 -7.50 -13.95 6.81
CA GLN A 9 -8.20 -12.84 6.22
C GLN A 9 -7.64 -12.73 4.80
N LYS A 10 -8.50 -13.02 3.83
CA LYS A 10 -8.09 -13.15 2.44
C LYS A 10 -7.66 -11.77 1.95
N GLU A 11 -6.38 -11.66 1.63
CA GLU A 11 -5.87 -10.48 0.93
C GLU A 11 -6.52 -10.40 -0.45
N GLU A 12 -7.17 -9.27 -0.73
CA GLU A 12 -7.76 -8.95 -2.01
C GLU A 12 -7.00 -7.79 -2.65
N SER A 13 -7.12 -7.62 -3.96
CA SER A 13 -6.47 -6.50 -4.65
C SER A 13 -7.14 -5.18 -4.25
N LEU A 14 -6.33 -4.18 -3.86
CA LEU A 14 -6.80 -2.81 -3.59
C LEU A 14 -7.57 -2.24 -4.78
N ARG A 15 -7.12 -2.55 -6.00
CA ARG A 15 -7.75 -2.12 -7.25
C ARG A 15 -9.18 -2.64 -7.40
N ILE A 16 -9.46 -3.86 -6.93
CA ILE A 16 -10.77 -4.50 -7.07
C ILE A 16 -11.67 -4.09 -5.91
N THR A 17 -11.15 -4.12 -4.68
CA THR A 17 -11.97 -3.94 -3.48
C THR A 17 -12.23 -2.49 -3.12
N ALA A 18 -11.27 -1.59 -3.36
CA ALA A 18 -11.40 -0.16 -3.07
C ALA A 18 -10.82 0.68 -4.22
N PRO A 19 -11.51 0.73 -5.38
CA PRO A 19 -10.98 1.37 -6.59
C PRO A 19 -10.73 2.87 -6.42
N ASN A 20 -11.48 3.57 -5.56
CA ASN A 20 -11.29 4.99 -5.29
C ASN A 20 -9.98 5.24 -4.52
N VAL A 21 -9.69 4.39 -3.53
CA VAL A 21 -8.43 4.40 -2.79
C VAL A 21 -7.26 4.02 -3.70
N TYR A 22 -7.44 3.01 -4.56
CA TYR A 22 -6.43 2.64 -5.55
C TYR A 22 -6.14 3.80 -6.51
N LYS A 23 -7.18 4.49 -7.01
CA LYS A 23 -7.00 5.66 -7.87
C LYS A 23 -6.20 6.75 -7.18
N ARG A 24 -6.51 7.03 -5.90
CA ARG A 24 -5.75 8.00 -5.09
C ARG A 24 -4.27 7.57 -4.95
N MET A 25 -4.01 6.28 -4.73
CA MET A 25 -2.64 5.75 -4.69
C MET A 25 -1.89 6.04 -5.99
N ILE A 26 -2.50 5.76 -7.15
CA ILE A 26 -1.88 6.01 -8.46
C ILE A 26 -1.58 7.49 -8.66
N GLU A 27 -2.57 8.36 -8.44
CA GLU A 27 -2.40 9.81 -8.58
C GLU A 27 -1.29 10.36 -7.69
N THR A 28 -1.16 9.83 -6.46
CA THR A 28 -0.06 10.20 -5.57
C THR A 28 1.27 9.66 -6.06
N PHE A 29 1.35 8.39 -6.45
CA PHE A 29 2.60 7.75 -6.87
C PHE A 29 3.15 8.35 -8.17
N GLU A 30 2.28 8.76 -9.09
CA GLU A 30 2.66 9.46 -10.32
C GLU A 30 3.40 10.78 -10.02
N LYS A 31 2.99 11.54 -9.00
CA LYS A 31 3.69 12.77 -8.57
C LYS A 31 5.13 12.49 -8.11
N TYR A 32 5.39 11.30 -7.61
CA TYR A 32 6.72 10.86 -7.18
C TYR A 32 7.50 10.12 -8.28
N ASN A 33 6.95 10.07 -9.50
CA ASN A 33 7.48 9.31 -10.65
C ASN A 33 7.63 7.81 -10.37
N ILE A 34 6.76 7.25 -9.53
CA ILE A 34 6.74 5.82 -9.22
C ILE A 34 5.68 5.17 -10.09
N HIS A 35 6.06 4.11 -10.81
CA HIS A 35 5.13 3.43 -11.68
C HIS A 35 4.15 2.58 -10.85
N PRO A 36 2.86 2.45 -11.25
CA PRO A 36 1.91 1.52 -10.64
C PRO A 36 2.38 0.07 -10.48
N TYR A 37 3.41 -0.34 -11.24
CA TYR A 37 3.96 -1.69 -11.21
C TYR A 37 5.09 -1.84 -10.20
N ASP A 38 5.63 -0.74 -9.67
CA ASP A 38 6.69 -0.75 -8.67
C ASP A 38 6.14 -1.08 -7.26
N ALA A 39 4.84 -0.87 -7.04
CA ALA A 39 4.17 -1.16 -5.78
C ALA A 39 2.84 -1.91 -5.97
N HIS A 40 2.64 -2.92 -5.13
CA HIS A 40 1.42 -3.71 -5.05
C HIS A 40 0.62 -3.30 -3.81
N GLY A 41 -0.65 -2.95 -3.99
CA GLY A 41 -1.59 -2.69 -2.90
C GLY A 41 -2.56 -3.86 -2.71
N THR A 42 -2.56 -4.44 -1.53
CA THR A 42 -3.54 -5.44 -1.09
C THR A 42 -4.42 -4.88 0.01
N VAL A 43 -5.60 -5.46 0.17
CA VAL A 43 -6.51 -5.13 1.27
C VAL A 43 -7.03 -6.35 1.98
N ILE A 44 -7.29 -6.17 3.25
CA ILE A 44 -7.97 -7.12 4.10
C ILE A 44 -9.24 -6.45 4.61
N LYS A 45 -10.39 -7.08 4.37
CA LYS A 45 -11.67 -6.64 4.94
C LYS A 45 -11.72 -7.04 6.41
N THR A 46 -11.90 -6.05 7.28
CA THR A 46 -12.12 -6.27 8.72
C THR A 46 -13.57 -5.90 9.07
N GLN A 47 -13.99 -6.16 10.32
CA GLN A 47 -15.32 -5.73 10.78
C GLN A 47 -15.43 -4.21 10.89
N GLU A 48 -14.30 -3.51 11.05
CA GLU A 48 -14.23 -2.08 11.32
C GLU A 48 -13.90 -1.25 10.06
N GLY A 49 -13.52 -1.90 8.96
CA GLY A 49 -13.13 -1.21 7.73
C GLY A 49 -12.25 -2.07 6.82
N LEU A 50 -11.22 -1.44 6.27
CA LEU A 50 -10.22 -2.09 5.42
C LEU A 50 -8.82 -1.89 5.98
N GLU A 51 -8.02 -2.94 6.00
CA GLU A 51 -6.58 -2.89 6.23
C GLU A 51 -5.89 -2.88 4.88
N ILE A 52 -5.12 -1.83 4.59
CA ILE A 52 -4.39 -1.66 3.33
C ILE A 52 -2.92 -1.95 3.58
N THR A 53 -2.35 -2.86 2.82
CA THR A 53 -0.91 -3.14 2.83
C THR A 53 -0.32 -2.81 1.47
N LEU A 54 0.74 -2.00 1.47
CA LEU A 54 1.52 -1.69 0.30
C LEU A 54 2.85 -2.43 0.35
N ARG A 55 3.21 -3.06 -0.76
CA ARG A 55 4.45 -3.83 -0.90
C ARG A 55 5.20 -3.44 -2.16
N LEU A 56 6.52 -3.42 -2.11
CA LEU A 56 7.35 -3.23 -3.30
C LEU A 56 7.36 -4.49 -4.16
N THR A 57 7.24 -4.34 -5.47
CA THR A 57 7.22 -5.49 -6.40
C THR A 57 8.55 -6.25 -6.44
N ASN A 58 9.69 -5.57 -6.30
CA ASN A 58 11.02 -6.19 -6.42
C ASN A 58 11.35 -7.17 -5.29
N HIS A 59 10.92 -6.87 -4.05
CA HIS A 59 11.29 -7.65 -2.87
C HIS A 59 10.09 -8.13 -2.05
N PHE A 60 8.87 -7.86 -2.50
CA PHE A 60 7.63 -8.10 -1.74
C PHE A 60 7.66 -7.50 -0.32
N THR A 61 8.51 -6.50 -0.11
CA THR A 61 8.73 -5.88 1.19
C THR A 61 7.58 -4.92 1.48
N GLU A 62 6.96 -5.08 2.65
CA GLU A 62 5.95 -4.15 3.15
C GLU A 62 6.59 -2.78 3.40
N ILE A 63 6.05 -1.76 2.75
CA ILE A 63 6.53 -0.36 2.87
C ILE A 63 5.63 0.47 3.78
N ALA A 64 4.34 0.15 3.78
CA ALA A 64 3.32 0.88 4.50
C ALA A 64 2.11 0.00 4.73
N HIS A 65 1.48 0.21 5.87
CA HIS A 65 0.25 -0.44 6.28
C HIS A 65 -0.62 0.59 7.00
N ALA A 66 -1.90 0.66 6.65
CA ALA A 66 -2.88 1.51 7.32
C ALA A 66 -4.23 0.82 7.45
N LYS A 67 -4.95 1.16 8.50
CA LYS A 67 -6.37 0.80 8.65
C LYS A 67 -7.20 2.00 8.26
N ILE A 68 -8.23 1.78 7.46
CA ILE A 68 -9.11 2.84 6.97
C ILE A 68 -10.55 2.43 7.22
N SER A 69 -11.40 3.42 7.45
CA SER A 69 -12.84 3.18 7.57
C SER A 69 -13.47 2.85 6.21
N LEU A 70 -14.67 2.26 6.23
CA LEU A 70 -15.47 2.05 5.01
C LEU A 70 -15.84 3.36 4.31
N ASP A 71 -15.93 4.46 5.06
CA ASP A 71 -16.18 5.79 4.53
C ASP A 71 -14.96 6.28 3.74
N GLN A 72 -13.76 6.23 4.34
CA GLN A 72 -12.50 6.54 3.66
C GLN A 72 -12.23 5.64 2.44
N ALA A 73 -12.72 4.40 2.46
CA ALA A 73 -12.63 3.49 1.33
C ALA A 73 -13.43 3.95 0.11
N GLN A 74 -14.55 4.63 0.34
CA GLN A 74 -15.42 5.19 -0.69
C GLN A 74 -15.03 6.63 -1.05
N HIS A 75 -14.61 7.41 -0.05
CA HIS A 75 -14.26 8.82 -0.15
C HIS A 75 -12.87 9.05 0.46
N PRO A 76 -11.79 8.79 -0.29
CA PRO A 76 -10.43 8.95 0.21
C PRO A 76 -10.16 10.41 0.57
N ASP A 77 -9.88 10.66 1.84
CA ASP A 77 -9.60 11.99 2.38
C ASP A 77 -8.12 12.39 2.24
N GLU A 78 -7.73 13.47 2.90
CA GLU A 78 -6.36 13.94 2.95
C GLU A 78 -5.44 13.00 3.74
N GLU A 79 -5.94 12.29 4.75
CA GLU A 79 -5.16 11.34 5.53
C GLU A 79 -4.71 10.16 4.65
N ILE A 80 -5.62 9.64 3.82
CA ILE A 80 -5.29 8.61 2.83
C ILE A 80 -4.27 9.12 1.81
N SER A 81 -4.39 10.38 1.41
CA SER A 81 -3.44 11.00 0.48
C SER A 81 -2.04 11.09 1.09
N PHE A 82 -1.94 11.58 2.33
CA PHE A 82 -0.69 11.67 3.08
C PHE A 82 -0.08 10.28 3.33
N PHE A 83 -0.89 9.27 3.63
CA PHE A 83 -0.43 7.89 3.76
C PHE A 83 0.29 7.41 2.49
N PHE A 84 -0.28 7.67 1.31
CA PHE A 84 0.34 7.31 0.04
C PHE A 84 1.58 8.14 -0.27
N GLU A 85 1.63 9.41 0.13
CA GLU A 85 2.82 10.26 -0.03
C GLU A 85 4.00 9.71 0.78
N GLN A 86 3.75 9.32 2.03
CA GLN A 86 4.75 8.68 2.90
C GLN A 86 5.22 7.34 2.33
N ALA A 87 4.31 6.54 1.75
CA ALA A 87 4.66 5.28 1.10
C ALA A 87 5.48 5.51 -0.18
N ALA A 88 5.11 6.50 -0.99
CA ALA A 88 5.82 6.89 -2.20
C ALA A 88 7.25 7.37 -1.88
N GLU A 89 7.41 8.19 -0.84
CA GLU A 89 8.74 8.64 -0.41
C GLU A 89 9.62 7.46 0.01
N LYS A 90 9.09 6.50 0.77
CA LYS A 90 9.80 5.25 1.11
C LYS A 90 10.18 4.44 -0.12
N CYS A 91 9.27 4.25 -1.07
CA CYS A 91 9.55 3.59 -2.35
C CYS A 91 10.74 4.25 -3.07
N LYS A 92 10.70 5.57 -3.23
CA LYS A 92 11.75 6.33 -3.92
C LYS A 92 13.11 6.16 -3.22
N ASN A 93 13.14 6.29 -1.90
CA ASN A 93 14.37 6.12 -1.11
C ASN A 93 14.93 4.70 -1.21
N GLN A 94 14.05 3.69 -1.21
CA GLN A 94 14.45 2.29 -1.37
C GLN A 94 15.03 2.03 -2.77
N LEU A 95 14.36 2.50 -3.83
CA LEU A 95 14.83 2.39 -5.22
C LEU A 95 16.20 3.05 -5.41
N ILE A 96 16.40 4.24 -4.84
CA ILE A 96 17.70 4.93 -4.86
C ILE A 96 18.76 4.09 -4.12
N THR A 97 18.42 3.55 -2.95
CA THR A 97 19.34 2.74 -2.15
C THR A 97 19.76 1.47 -2.89
N ASP A 98 18.83 0.79 -3.54
CA ASP A 98 19.13 -0.41 -4.34
C ASP A 98 19.96 -0.07 -5.60
N TYR A 99 19.68 1.07 -6.25
CA TYR A 99 20.51 1.58 -7.35
C TYR A 99 21.96 1.83 -6.90
N PHE A 100 22.17 2.48 -5.76
CA PHE A 100 23.52 2.74 -5.23
C PHE A 100 24.26 1.46 -4.80
N LYS A 101 23.55 0.43 -4.32
CA LYS A 101 24.15 -0.86 -4.00
C LYS A 101 24.67 -1.58 -5.25
N MET A 102 23.96 -1.47 -6.37
CA MET A 102 24.39 -2.08 -7.64
C MET A 102 25.59 -1.39 -8.29
N ILE A 103 25.79 -0.08 -8.05
CA ILE A 103 26.94 0.66 -8.60
C ILE A 103 28.24 0.41 -7.83
N LYS A 104 28.15 -0.01 -6.56
CA LYS A 104 29.32 -0.28 -5.72
C LYS A 104 29.79 -1.74 -5.74
N LEU A 105 29.25 -2.56 -6.65
CA LEU A 105 29.69 -3.94 -6.90
C LEU A 105 30.54 -4.04 -8.17
#